data_AF-A0AA40BRC2-F1
#
_entry.id   AF-A0AA40BRC2-F1
#
_cell.length_a   1.000
_cell.length_b   1.000
_cell.length_c   1.000
_cell.angle_alpha   90.00
_cell.angle_beta   90.00
_cell.angle_gamma   90.00
#
_symmetry.space_group_name_H-M   'P 1'
#
loop_
_entity.id
_entity.type
_entity.pdbx_description
1 polymer ?
#
loop_
_entity_poly.entity_id
_entity_poly.type
_entity_poly.pdbx_seq_one_letter_code
_entity_poly.pdbx_strand_id
1 'polypeptide(L)'
;MDRDQAMSENLMDRKDKLIADSLTVFREIVSTAAAKVDSTASAGQAAVNTMAIEILVNGLTKTTEDLLILTRRLRELWVVGPLKPAGEGDDAARESVRQDAEAVFAVMNRVREEGR
;
A
#
# COMPACT_ATOMS: atom_id res chain seq x y z
N MET A 1 -17.57 -17.75 9.33
CA MET A 1 -17.77 -16.53 8.54
C MET A 1 -16.39 -15.95 8.20
N ASP A 2 -15.94 -16.23 6.98
CA ASP A 2 -15.48 -15.21 6.04
C ASP A 2 -14.34 -14.24 6.44
N ARG A 3 -13.15 -14.79 6.72
CA ARG A 3 -11.93 -13.97 6.89
C ARG A 3 -11.44 -13.37 5.57
N ASP A 4 -11.62 -14.09 4.46
CA ASP A 4 -11.30 -13.59 3.11
C ASP A 4 -12.25 -12.47 2.67
N GLN A 5 -13.53 -12.57 3.06
CA GLN A 5 -14.50 -11.50 2.89
C GLN A 5 -14.11 -10.28 3.73
N ALA A 6 -13.72 -10.46 5.01
CA ALA A 6 -13.25 -9.35 5.84
C ALA A 6 -11.99 -8.66 5.29
N MET A 7 -11.11 -9.39 4.60
CA MET A 7 -9.92 -8.81 3.97
C MET A 7 -10.23 -8.11 2.64
N SER A 8 -11.13 -8.67 1.83
CA SER A 8 -11.63 -8.03 0.61
C SER A 8 -12.43 -6.76 0.94
N GLU A 9 -13.26 -6.83 1.97
CA GLU A 9 -13.99 -5.72 2.57
C GLU A 9 -13.01 -4.63 3.06
N ASN A 10 -11.92 -5.02 3.74
CA ASN A 10 -10.86 -4.08 4.13
C ASN A 10 -10.20 -3.36 2.94
N LEU A 11 -9.97 -4.05 1.83
CA LEU A 11 -9.37 -3.44 0.63
C LEU A 11 -10.35 -2.47 -0.07
N MET A 12 -11.63 -2.83 -0.13
CA MET A 12 -12.67 -1.98 -0.71
C MET A 12 -12.91 -0.74 0.16
N ASP A 13 -12.99 -0.90 1.47
CA ASP A 13 -13.08 0.21 2.43
C ASP A 13 -11.87 1.15 2.32
N ARG A 14 -10.67 0.58 2.19
CA ARG A 14 -9.45 1.36 2.02
C ARG A 14 -9.44 2.12 0.68
N LYS A 15 -9.92 1.51 -0.40
CA LYS A 15 -10.10 2.17 -1.69
C LYS A 15 -11.10 3.32 -1.58
N ASP A 16 -12.27 3.09 -0.98
CA ASP A 16 -13.31 4.12 -0.83
C ASP A 16 -12.84 5.29 0.04
N LYS A 17 -12.11 5.00 1.13
CA LYS A 17 -11.47 6.01 1.95
C LYS A 17 -10.47 6.85 1.18
N LEU A 18 -9.55 6.23 0.44
CA LEU A 18 -8.54 6.96 -0.34
C LEU A 18 -9.18 7.83 -1.42
N ILE A 19 -10.24 7.36 -2.10
CA ILE A 19 -10.98 8.16 -3.08
C ILE A 19 -11.66 9.35 -2.40
N ALA A 20 -12.32 9.14 -1.26
CA ALA A 20 -12.95 10.21 -0.49
C ALA A 20 -11.93 11.25 -0.02
N ASP A 21 -10.78 10.81 0.47
CA ASP A 21 -9.69 11.68 0.91
C ASP A 21 -9.15 12.50 -0.29
N SER A 22 -8.89 11.88 -1.44
CA SER A 22 -8.44 12.60 -2.65
C SER A 22 -9.46 13.64 -3.13
N LEU A 23 -10.75 13.31 -3.14
CA LEU A 23 -11.81 14.25 -3.52
C LEU A 23 -11.95 15.40 -2.51
N THR A 24 -11.78 15.12 -1.23
CA THR A 24 -11.82 16.13 -0.16
C THR A 24 -10.66 17.12 -0.32
N VAL A 25 -9.44 16.63 -0.51
CA VAL A 25 -8.26 17.48 -0.74
C VAL A 25 -8.44 18.31 -2.02
N PHE A 26 -8.93 17.73 -3.11
CA PHE A 26 -9.21 18.48 -4.34
C PHE A 26 -10.24 19.60 -4.11
N ARG A 27 -11.33 19.31 -3.38
CA ARG A 27 -12.33 20.32 -3.01
C ARG A 27 -11.72 21.45 -2.18
N GLU A 28 -10.84 21.13 -1.24
CA GLU A 28 -10.15 22.11 -0.41
C GLU A 28 -9.22 23.01 -1.23
N ILE A 29 -8.49 22.44 -2.20
CA ILE A 29 -7.64 23.22 -3.12
C ILE A 29 -8.50 24.22 -3.89
N VAL A 30 -9.59 23.76 -4.51
CA VAL A 30 -10.50 24.62 -5.28
C VAL A 30 -11.12 25.69 -4.38
N SER A 31 -11.55 25.32 -3.17
CA SER A 31 -12.14 26.27 -2.21
C SER A 31 -11.13 27.33 -1.76
N THR A 32 -9.87 26.95 -1.56
CA THR A 32 -8.80 27.87 -1.13
C THR A 32 -8.38 28.78 -2.27
N ALA A 33 -8.30 28.26 -3.50
CA ALA A 33 -7.98 29.05 -4.68
C ALA A 33 -9.13 30.01 -5.09
N ALA A 34 -10.38 29.60 -4.89
CA ALA A 34 -11.56 30.41 -5.17
C ALA A 34 -11.95 31.35 -4.01
N ALA A 35 -11.23 31.30 -2.89
CA ALA A 35 -11.48 32.19 -1.77
C ALA A 35 -11.34 33.65 -2.22
N LYS A 36 -12.38 34.46 -1.98
CA LYS A 36 -12.37 35.87 -2.37
C LYS A 36 -11.20 36.57 -1.65
N VAL A 37 -10.27 37.09 -2.43
CA VAL A 37 -9.25 38.01 -1.93
C VAL A 37 -9.96 39.34 -1.71
N ASP A 38 -10.16 39.69 -0.43
CA ASP A 38 -10.78 40.96 -0.08
C ASP A 38 -9.93 42.13 -0.59
N SER A 39 -10.54 43.27 -0.90
CA SER A 39 -9.81 44.44 -1.45
C SER A 39 -8.74 45.01 -0.50
N THR A 40 -8.74 44.55 0.75
CA THR A 40 -7.80 44.88 1.83
C THR A 40 -6.81 43.75 2.14
N ALA A 41 -6.79 42.67 1.35
CA ALA A 41 -5.94 41.52 1.61
C ALA A 41 -4.45 41.90 1.63
N SER A 42 -3.80 41.65 2.76
CA SER A 42 -2.38 41.91 2.90
C SER A 42 -1.56 40.87 2.13
N ALA A 43 -0.31 41.23 1.77
CA ALA A 43 0.63 40.27 1.18
C ALA A 43 0.84 39.02 2.06
N GLY A 44 0.70 39.16 3.38
CA GLY A 44 0.75 38.03 4.31
C GLY A 44 -0.42 37.06 4.14
N GLN A 45 -1.63 37.57 3.89
CA GLN A 45 -2.81 36.73 3.65
C GLN A 45 -2.66 35.93 2.34
N ALA A 46 -2.12 36.56 1.30
CA ALA A 46 -1.81 35.89 0.04
C ALA A 46 -0.75 34.80 0.22
N ALA A 47 0.33 35.08 0.97
CA ALA A 47 1.38 34.10 1.26
C ALA A 47 0.86 32.88 2.04
N VAL A 48 -0.02 33.10 3.03
CA VAL A 48 -0.67 32.01 3.77
C VAL A 48 -1.53 31.15 2.86
N ASN A 49 -2.31 31.76 1.96
CA ASN A 49 -3.11 31.02 0.99
C ASN A 49 -2.25 30.19 0.03
N THR A 50 -1.13 30.74 -0.45
CA THR A 50 -0.18 29.99 -1.29
C THR A 50 0.39 28.80 -0.54
N MET A 51 0.85 28.99 0.70
CA MET A 51 1.38 27.91 1.53
C MET A 51 0.33 26.83 1.82
N ALA A 52 -0.92 27.23 2.07
CA ALA A 52 -2.03 26.30 2.27
C ALA A 52 -2.27 25.45 1.01
N ILE A 53 -2.27 26.07 -0.18
CA ILE A 53 -2.41 25.35 -1.45
C ILE A 53 -1.26 24.36 -1.65
N GLU A 54 -0.01 24.75 -1.37
CA GLU A 54 1.15 23.85 -1.47
C GLU A 54 1.02 22.62 -0.57
N ILE A 55 0.57 22.81 0.68
CA ILE A 55 0.34 21.71 1.63
C ILE A 55 -0.76 20.77 1.09
N LEU A 56 -1.86 21.33 0.58
CA LEU A 56 -2.96 20.55 0.04
C LEU A 56 -2.54 19.76 -1.21
N VAL A 57 -1.75 20.35 -2.10
CA VAL A 57 -1.21 19.66 -3.29
C VAL A 57 -0.31 18.50 -2.88
N ASN A 58 0.56 18.69 -1.88
CA ASN A 58 1.36 17.59 -1.33
C ASN A 58 0.51 16.49 -0.70
N GLY A 59 -0.58 16.87 -0.02
CA GLY A 59 -1.58 15.93 0.48
C GLY A 59 -2.22 15.11 -0.65
N LEU A 60 -2.59 15.75 -1.76
CA LEU A 60 -3.17 15.09 -2.92
C LEU A 60 -2.19 14.09 -3.56
N THR A 61 -0.93 14.49 -3.73
CA THR A 61 0.14 13.62 -4.23
C THR A 61 0.26 12.37 -3.35
N LYS A 62 0.28 12.55 -2.02
CA LYS A 62 0.34 11.43 -1.08
C LYS A 62 -0.86 10.49 -1.20
N THR A 63 -2.09 11.02 -1.28
CA THR A 63 -3.27 10.14 -1.46
C THR A 63 -3.22 9.36 -2.78
N THR A 64 -2.62 9.95 -3.82
CA THR A 64 -2.40 9.28 -5.12
C THR A 64 -1.34 8.18 -5.02
N GLU A 65 -0.24 8.42 -4.30
CA GLU A 65 0.76 7.41 -4.00
C GLU A 65 0.18 6.23 -3.21
N ASP A 66 -0.65 6.52 -2.20
CA ASP A 66 -1.34 5.50 -1.41
C ASP A 66 -2.30 4.65 -2.27
N LEU A 67 -2.98 5.26 -3.25
CA LEU A 67 -3.76 4.54 -4.26
C LEU A 67 -2.88 3.62 -5.12
N LEU A 68 -1.74 4.11 -5.59
CA LEU A 68 -0.79 3.31 -6.36
C LEU A 68 -0.27 2.11 -5.56
N ILE A 69 0.06 2.32 -4.28
CA ILE A 69 0.44 1.24 -3.35
C ILE A 69 -0.68 0.21 -3.24
N LEU A 70 -1.94 0.64 -3.13
CA LEU A 70 -3.09 -0.27 -3.10
C LEU A 70 -3.21 -1.08 -4.40
N THR A 71 -3.05 -0.45 -5.57
CA THR A 71 -3.07 -1.19 -6.86
C THR A 71 -1.93 -2.18 -6.99
N ARG A 72 -0.75 -1.85 -6.43
CA ARG A 72 0.38 -2.77 -6.38
C ARG A 72 0.04 -3.95 -5.51
N ARG A 73 -0.55 -3.73 -4.33
CA ARG A 73 -0.97 -4.79 -3.43
C ARG A 73 -2.01 -5.71 -4.05
N LEU A 74 -2.99 -5.15 -4.76
CA LEU A 74 -3.95 -5.93 -5.54
C LEU A 74 -3.23 -6.80 -6.58
N ARG A 75 -2.32 -6.23 -7.38
CA ARG A 75 -1.54 -6.99 -8.37
C ARG A 75 -0.67 -8.07 -7.73
N GLU A 76 -0.06 -7.80 -6.57
CA GLU A 76 0.68 -8.81 -5.81
C GLU A 76 -0.22 -9.98 -5.39
N LEU A 77 -1.45 -9.72 -4.93
CA LEU A 77 -2.43 -10.78 -4.63
C LEU A 77 -2.83 -11.57 -5.88
N TRP A 78 -2.88 -10.94 -7.05
CA TRP A 78 -3.15 -11.63 -8.33
C TRP A 78 -1.98 -12.51 -8.79
N VAL A 79 -0.73 -12.09 -8.58
CA VAL A 79 0.47 -12.82 -9.05
C VAL A 79 0.92 -13.90 -8.08
N VAL A 80 0.91 -13.62 -6.77
CA VAL A 80 1.34 -14.56 -5.72
C VAL A 80 0.20 -15.50 -5.31
N GLY A 81 -1.05 -15.11 -5.59
CA GLY A 81 -2.25 -15.80 -5.13
C GLY A 81 -2.80 -15.22 -3.82
N PRO A 82 -3.99 -15.67 -3.38
CA PRO A 82 -4.60 -15.19 -2.15
C PRO A 82 -3.66 -15.40 -0.96
N LEU A 83 -3.69 -14.47 0.00
CA LEU A 83 -3.05 -14.68 1.32
C LEU A 83 -3.71 -15.90 1.97
N LYS A 84 -3.06 -17.06 1.88
CA LYS A 84 -3.58 -18.29 2.48
C LYS A 84 -3.80 -18.06 3.98
N PRO A 85 -4.87 -18.59 4.58
CA PRO A 85 -5.10 -18.46 6.00
C PRO A 85 -3.93 -19.06 6.79
N ALA A 86 -3.67 -18.51 7.99
CA ALA A 86 -2.64 -19.04 8.87
C ALA A 86 -2.88 -20.54 9.13
N GLY A 87 -2.00 -21.39 8.60
CA GLY A 87 -2.06 -22.85 8.70
C GLY A 87 -2.47 -23.57 7.41
N GLU A 88 -3.07 -22.92 6.41
CA GLU A 88 -3.52 -23.60 5.19
C GLU A 88 -2.42 -23.61 4.13
N GLY A 89 -1.89 -24.81 3.84
CA GLY A 89 -0.72 -25.01 2.97
C GLY A 89 0.63 -24.80 3.66
N ASP A 90 0.64 -24.44 4.95
CA ASP A 90 1.86 -24.29 5.73
C ASP A 90 2.52 -25.66 6.00
N ASP A 91 1.73 -26.73 6.15
CA ASP A 91 2.26 -28.09 6.28
C ASP A 91 2.91 -28.59 4.99
N ALA A 92 2.28 -28.33 3.83
CA ALA A 92 2.86 -28.69 2.53
C ALA A 92 4.10 -27.86 2.20
N ALA A 93 4.10 -26.56 2.56
CA ALA A 93 5.26 -25.70 2.41
C ALA A 93 6.39 -26.09 3.37
N ARG A 94 6.10 -26.40 4.64
CA ARG A 94 7.08 -26.91 5.62
C ARG A 94 7.64 -28.25 5.19
N GLU A 95 6.81 -29.14 4.65
CA GLU A 95 7.26 -30.44 4.14
C GLU A 95 8.18 -30.27 2.92
N SER A 96 7.81 -29.40 1.98
CA SER A 96 8.67 -29.06 0.83
C SER A 96 10.01 -28.48 1.28
N VAL A 97 9.98 -27.50 2.20
CA VAL A 97 11.21 -26.87 2.73
C VAL A 97 12.07 -27.89 3.48
N ARG A 98 11.47 -28.83 4.20
CA ARG A 98 12.19 -29.91 4.90
C ARG A 98 12.87 -30.85 3.89
N GLN A 99 12.16 -31.27 2.85
CA GLN A 99 12.71 -32.14 1.80
C GLN A 99 13.86 -31.46 1.05
N ASP A 100 13.71 -30.17 0.72
CA ASP A 100 14.77 -29.39 0.08
C ASP A 100 16.00 -29.27 1.00
N ALA A 101 15.81 -29.04 2.29
CA ALA A 101 16.89 -28.98 3.27
C ALA A 101 17.62 -30.32 3.42
N GLU A 102 16.90 -31.45 3.46
CA GLU A 102 17.50 -32.79 3.50
C GLU A 102 18.30 -33.09 2.22
N ALA A 103 17.79 -32.71 1.05
CA ALA A 103 18.48 -32.86 -0.22
C ALA A 103 19.78 -32.04 -0.26
N VAL A 104 19.75 -30.78 0.20
CA VAL A 104 20.95 -29.93 0.29
C VAL A 104 21.96 -30.51 1.28
N PHE A 105 21.50 -31.02 2.42
CA PHE A 105 22.37 -31.64 3.42
C PHE A 105 23.07 -32.91 2.89
N ALA A 106 22.33 -33.74 2.13
CA ALA A 106 22.88 -34.91 1.49
C ALA A 106 23.94 -34.56 0.44
N VAL A 107 23.71 -33.50 -0.36
CA VAL A 107 24.69 -32.99 -1.33
C VAL A 107 25.93 -32.44 -0.62
N MET A 108 25.75 -31.65 0.44
CA MET A 108 26.87 -31.12 1.22
C MET A 108 27.73 -32.21 1.86
N ASN A 109 27.12 -33.26 2.40
CA ASN A 109 27.86 -34.39 2.97
C ASN A 109 28.64 -35.15 1.89
N ARG A 110 28.04 -35.35 0.71
CA ARG A 110 28.72 -35.99 -0.41
C ARG A 110 29.95 -35.19 -0.87
N VAL A 111 29.81 -33.87 -1.01
CA VAL A 111 30.93 -32.97 -1.33
C VAL A 111 32.00 -32.99 -0.24
N ARG A 112 31.61 -33.11 1.03
CA ARG A 112 32.55 -33.20 2.16
C ARG A 112 33.29 -34.54 2.21
N GLU A 113 32.67 -35.63 1.77
CA GLU A 113 33.26 -36.96 1.69
C GLU A 113 34.19 -37.11 0.48
N GLU A 114 33.83 -36.52 -0.66
CA GLU A 114 34.66 -36.50 -1.88
C GLU A 114 35.86 -35.53 -1.77
N GLY A 115 35.77 -34.53 -0.89
CA GLY A 115 36.86 -33.58 -0.61
C GLY A 115 37.89 -34.05 0.43
N ARG A 116 37.83 -35.30 0.88
CA ARG A 116 38.74 -35.92 1.85
C ARG A 116 39.56 -37.04 1.21
#